data_AF-A0A2E8H7G6-F1
#
_entry.id   AF-A0A2E8H7G6-F1
#
_cell.length_a   1.000
_cell.length_b   1.000
_cell.length_c   1.000
_cell.angle_alpha   90.00
_cell.angle_beta   90.00
_cell.angle_gamma   90.00
#
_symmetry.space_group_name_H-M   'P 1'
#
loop_
_entity.id
_entity.type
_entity.pdbx_description
1 polymer ?
#
loop_
_entity_poly.entity_id
_entity_poly.type
_entity_poly.pdbx_seq_one_letter_code
_entity_poly.pdbx_strand_id
1 'polypeptide(L)'
;MSKGRTARPWYAGRTPPSEDVLSIFEDAGEPEVLYNQANPDAIEGDFATLVRTIYGKMDTLKRSPDDFRTWAEEDGYVTFYEALLDMGPPEIKGRVSMLQQLGAFKFRSAAGPDEKKKLISDIFAEQQEGEDANIVTASRARRLSQIWSPTADSLLDFIVARPAQAGRVVSDRLNPTNTEPFRLIGHPFKDVRSTVLQPIADARVIAFEREGDINIVPAVRKSCDQWDADAGAVGGVEQISLIETLLMHELVELIVHEQQPDLPPVCGHIVATTFERYLKADLLSVAVEDFFFS
;
A
#
# COMPACT_ATOMS: atom_id res chain seq x y z
N MET A 1 -27.75 13.10 -3.13
CA MET A 1 -26.36 13.47 -3.42
C MET A 1 -25.49 12.48 -2.65
N SER A 2 -24.96 11.45 -3.31
CA SER A 2 -23.88 10.69 -2.68
C SER A 2 -22.77 11.69 -2.41
N LYS A 3 -22.25 11.70 -1.18
CA LYS A 3 -20.94 12.32 -0.98
C LYS A 3 -20.00 11.52 -1.88
N GLY A 4 -19.42 12.15 -2.91
CA GLY A 4 -18.42 11.50 -3.75
C GLY A 4 -17.36 10.89 -2.84
N ARG A 5 -16.89 9.68 -3.16
CA ARG A 5 -15.86 9.03 -2.36
C ARG A 5 -14.58 9.87 -2.49
N THR A 6 -13.97 10.22 -1.36
CA THR A 6 -12.67 10.91 -1.31
C THR A 6 -11.65 10.03 -1.99
N ALA A 7 -10.80 10.62 -2.84
CA ALA A 7 -9.77 9.86 -3.51
C ALA A 7 -8.66 9.46 -2.53
N ARG A 8 -8.03 8.32 -2.79
CA ARG A 8 -6.94 7.77 -1.98
C ARG A 8 -5.69 7.66 -2.84
N PRO A 9 -4.84 8.69 -2.84
CA PRO A 9 -3.62 8.66 -3.64
C PRO A 9 -2.58 7.71 -3.09
N TRP A 10 -1.78 7.16 -4.00
CA TRP A 10 -0.44 6.71 -3.68
C TRP A 10 0.44 7.93 -3.36
N TYR A 11 1.24 7.85 -2.30
CA TYR A 11 2.25 8.84 -1.99
C TYR A 11 3.34 8.23 -1.11
N ALA A 12 4.57 8.72 -1.30
CA ALA A 12 5.65 8.44 -0.37
C ALA A 12 5.63 9.45 0.79
N GLY A 13 5.54 8.96 2.04
CA GLY A 13 5.74 9.74 3.25
C GLY A 13 4.45 10.16 3.98
N ARG A 14 4.49 11.23 4.78
CA ARG A 14 3.44 11.52 5.77
C ARG A 14 2.29 12.38 5.30
N THR A 15 2.46 13.12 4.20
CA THR A 15 1.50 14.14 3.78
C THR A 15 0.80 13.68 2.50
N PRO A 16 -0.49 13.33 2.57
CA PRO A 16 -1.23 12.98 1.37
C PRO A 16 -1.35 14.21 0.45
N PRO A 17 -1.28 14.02 -0.88
CA PRO A 17 -1.61 15.04 -1.86
C PRO A 17 -3.01 15.64 -1.63
N SER A 18 -3.17 16.92 -1.91
CA SER A 18 -4.47 17.58 -1.84
C SER A 18 -5.38 17.16 -3.01
N GLU A 19 -6.70 17.16 -2.79
CA GLU A 19 -7.70 16.90 -3.84
C GLU A 19 -7.54 17.83 -5.06
N ASP A 20 -7.05 19.06 -4.88
CA ASP A 20 -6.77 19.98 -5.99
C ASP A 20 -5.74 19.40 -6.97
N VAL A 21 -4.74 18.64 -6.50
CA VAL A 21 -3.77 17.96 -7.37
C VAL A 21 -4.44 16.84 -8.14
N LEU A 22 -5.35 16.11 -7.50
CA LEU A 22 -6.08 15.01 -8.12
C LEU A 22 -7.06 15.49 -9.19
N SER A 23 -7.65 16.68 -9.03
CA SER A 23 -8.51 17.29 -10.05
C SER A 23 -7.78 17.56 -11.37
N ILE A 24 -6.46 17.75 -11.34
CA ILE A 24 -5.66 17.93 -12.56
C ILE A 24 -5.71 16.68 -13.44
N PHE A 25 -5.81 15.47 -12.88
CA PHE A 25 -5.95 14.25 -13.67
C PHE A 25 -7.28 14.22 -14.47
N GLU A 26 -8.32 14.85 -13.95
CA GLU A 26 -9.63 14.90 -14.60
C GLU A 26 -9.69 16.01 -15.64
N ASP A 27 -9.05 17.15 -15.34
CA ASP A 27 -9.04 18.33 -16.18
C ASP A 27 -7.99 18.28 -17.31
N ALA A 28 -6.91 17.51 -17.11
CA ALA A 28 -5.78 17.46 -18.02
C ALA A 28 -5.74 16.16 -18.84
N GLY A 29 -5.76 16.31 -20.16
CA GLY A 29 -5.64 15.20 -21.09
C GLY A 29 -6.94 14.42 -21.27
N GLU A 30 -6.84 13.29 -21.96
CA GLU A 30 -7.96 12.38 -22.18
C GLU A 30 -7.64 11.04 -21.48
N PRO A 31 -8.39 10.67 -20.41
CA PRO A 31 -8.18 9.39 -19.74
C PRO A 31 -8.61 8.22 -20.62
N GLU A 32 -7.90 7.10 -20.51
CA GLU A 32 -8.16 5.88 -21.26
C GLU A 32 -8.46 4.70 -20.32
N VAL A 33 -9.40 3.83 -20.69
CA VAL A 33 -9.66 2.61 -19.90
C VAL A 33 -8.62 1.55 -20.28
N LEU A 34 -7.72 1.23 -19.36
CA LEU A 34 -6.63 0.26 -19.53
C LEU A 34 -7.04 -1.17 -19.16
N TYR A 35 -8.04 -1.31 -18.31
CA TYR A 35 -8.65 -2.59 -17.93
C TYR A 35 -10.06 -2.35 -17.39
N ASN A 36 -10.96 -3.31 -17.62
CA ASN A 36 -12.32 -3.29 -17.10
C ASN A 36 -12.68 -4.67 -16.57
N GLN A 37 -12.82 -4.80 -15.25
CA GLN A 37 -13.08 -6.08 -14.62
C GLN A 37 -14.43 -6.68 -15.02
N ALA A 38 -15.44 -5.85 -15.29
CA ALA A 38 -16.77 -6.32 -15.69
C ALA A 38 -16.76 -6.98 -17.08
N ASN A 39 -15.75 -6.69 -17.89
CA ASN A 39 -15.58 -7.27 -19.22
C ASN A 39 -14.09 -7.42 -19.52
N PRO A 40 -13.41 -8.37 -18.84
CA PRO A 40 -11.95 -8.45 -18.83
C PRO A 40 -11.40 -8.77 -20.22
N ASP A 41 -12.18 -9.36 -21.10
CA ASP A 41 -11.78 -9.74 -22.46
C ASP A 41 -12.01 -8.63 -23.49
N ALA A 42 -12.75 -7.58 -23.15
CA ALA A 42 -13.01 -6.47 -24.07
C ALA A 42 -11.86 -5.47 -24.19
N ILE A 43 -10.88 -5.54 -23.29
CA ILE A 43 -9.71 -4.66 -23.31
C ILE A 43 -8.47 -5.52 -23.47
N GLU A 44 -7.76 -5.29 -24.57
CA GLU A 44 -6.45 -5.85 -24.86
C GLU A 44 -5.37 -4.82 -24.54
N GLY A 45 -4.17 -5.29 -24.17
CA GLY A 45 -3.05 -4.43 -23.86
C GLY A 45 -2.25 -4.90 -22.65
N ASP A 46 -1.13 -4.23 -22.42
CA ASP A 46 -0.18 -4.65 -21.40
C ASP A 46 -0.76 -4.55 -19.99
N PHE A 47 -1.52 -3.49 -19.69
CA PHE A 47 -2.14 -3.32 -18.37
C PHE A 47 -3.25 -4.35 -18.10
N ALA A 48 -4.07 -4.68 -19.09
CA ALA A 48 -5.01 -5.80 -18.97
C ALA A 48 -4.28 -7.12 -18.70
N THR A 49 -3.13 -7.34 -19.34
CA THR A 49 -2.28 -8.51 -19.11
C THR A 49 -1.65 -8.49 -17.70
N LEU A 50 -1.22 -7.32 -17.22
CA LEU A 50 -0.70 -7.14 -15.86
C LEU A 50 -1.76 -7.51 -14.81
N VAL A 51 -2.99 -7.00 -14.92
CA VAL A 51 -4.05 -7.31 -13.95
C VAL A 51 -4.37 -8.80 -13.91
N ARG A 52 -4.46 -9.46 -15.08
CA ARG A 52 -4.64 -10.93 -15.15
C ARG A 52 -3.46 -11.69 -14.54
N THR A 53 -2.25 -11.18 -14.71
CA THR A 53 -1.02 -11.76 -14.13
C THR A 53 -1.02 -11.64 -12.61
N ILE A 54 -1.42 -10.47 -12.07
CA ILE A 54 -1.59 -10.25 -10.62
C ILE A 54 -2.61 -11.24 -10.06
N TYR A 55 -3.74 -11.45 -10.72
CA TYR A 55 -4.72 -12.46 -10.27
C TYR A 55 -4.08 -13.85 -10.12
N GLY A 56 -3.33 -14.30 -11.13
CA GLY A 56 -2.62 -15.59 -11.08
C GLY A 56 -1.62 -15.66 -9.94
N LYS A 57 -0.85 -14.58 -9.70
CA LYS A 57 0.10 -14.51 -8.59
C LYS A 57 -0.62 -14.54 -7.23
N MET A 58 -1.71 -13.80 -7.06
CA MET A 58 -2.47 -13.83 -5.80
C MET A 58 -3.14 -15.18 -5.54
N ASP A 59 -3.57 -15.89 -6.59
CA ASP A 59 -4.04 -17.27 -6.48
C ASP A 59 -2.91 -18.24 -6.10
N THR A 60 -1.67 -18.01 -6.56
CA THR A 60 -0.50 -18.74 -6.06
C THR A 60 -0.21 -18.41 -4.60
N LEU A 61 -0.21 -17.13 -4.18
CA LEU A 61 -0.02 -16.74 -2.78
C LEU A 61 -1.06 -17.40 -1.86
N LYS A 62 -2.31 -17.51 -2.34
CA LYS A 62 -3.41 -18.21 -1.66
C LYS A 62 -3.14 -19.71 -1.47
N ARG A 63 -2.51 -20.39 -2.43
CA ARG A 63 -2.35 -21.85 -2.43
C ARG A 63 -0.99 -22.32 -1.88
N SER A 64 0.04 -21.54 -2.15
CA SER A 64 1.45 -21.85 -1.88
C SER A 64 2.20 -20.56 -1.49
N PRO A 65 1.94 -20.00 -0.30
CA PRO A 65 2.56 -18.74 0.11
C PRO A 65 4.10 -18.82 0.19
N ASP A 66 4.65 -19.98 0.51
CA ASP A 66 6.10 -20.21 0.58
C ASP A 66 6.79 -20.06 -0.78
N ASP A 67 6.05 -20.14 -1.90
CA ASP A 67 6.60 -19.91 -3.25
C ASP A 67 6.93 -18.44 -3.51
N PHE A 68 6.34 -17.51 -2.74
CA PHE A 68 6.60 -16.07 -2.84
C PHE A 68 7.84 -15.70 -2.05
N ARG A 69 7.83 -16.04 -0.76
CA ARG A 69 8.88 -15.77 0.23
C ARG A 69 8.50 -16.46 1.54
N THR A 70 9.47 -16.79 2.37
CA THR A 70 9.23 -17.14 3.78
C THR A 70 8.42 -16.03 4.46
N TRP A 71 7.20 -16.34 4.90
CA TRP A 71 6.28 -15.36 5.47
C TRP A 71 6.08 -15.56 6.96
N ALA A 72 7.03 -15.04 7.75
CA ALA A 72 6.97 -15.08 9.20
C ALA A 72 6.16 -13.91 9.75
N GLU A 73 5.41 -14.15 10.82
CA GLU A 73 4.65 -13.11 11.54
C GLU A 73 5.57 -11.96 12.01
N GLU A 74 6.81 -12.28 12.42
CA GLU A 74 7.80 -11.27 12.82
C GLU A 74 8.12 -10.29 11.69
N ASP A 75 8.34 -10.80 10.47
CA ASP A 75 8.59 -9.95 9.29
C ASP A 75 7.39 -9.03 9.02
N GLY A 76 6.16 -9.57 9.12
CA GLY A 76 4.93 -8.79 8.97
C GLY A 76 4.81 -7.64 9.97
N TYR A 77 5.18 -7.86 11.25
CA TYR A 77 5.20 -6.79 12.25
C TYR A 77 6.30 -5.77 11.99
N VAL A 78 7.47 -6.18 11.49
CA VAL A 78 8.56 -5.26 11.12
C VAL A 78 8.09 -4.34 10.00
N THR A 79 7.58 -4.92 8.91
CA THR A 79 7.09 -4.15 7.75
C THR A 79 5.94 -3.21 8.12
N PHE A 80 4.98 -3.68 8.92
CA PHE A 80 3.90 -2.82 9.42
C PHE A 80 4.43 -1.66 10.28
N TYR A 81 5.39 -1.96 11.16
CA TYR A 81 5.96 -0.95 12.04
C TYR A 81 6.70 0.13 11.26
N GLU A 82 7.47 -0.24 10.23
CA GLU A 82 8.14 0.70 9.33
C GLU A 82 7.12 1.56 8.58
N ALA A 83 6.09 0.96 7.99
CA ALA A 83 5.02 1.70 7.31
C ALA A 83 4.32 2.70 8.26
N LEU A 84 4.07 2.29 9.52
CA LEU A 84 3.49 3.16 10.55
C LEU A 84 4.42 4.34 10.90
N LEU A 85 5.74 4.14 10.94
CA LEU A 85 6.70 5.21 11.24
C LEU A 85 6.81 6.23 10.10
N ASP A 86 6.74 5.75 8.86
CA ASP A 86 6.95 6.56 7.66
C ASP A 86 5.70 7.32 7.23
N MET A 87 4.53 6.70 7.37
CA MET A 87 3.25 7.29 6.95
C MET A 87 2.50 7.93 8.12
N GLY A 88 2.70 7.41 9.33
CA GLY A 88 2.05 7.92 10.53
C GLY A 88 2.62 9.25 11.02
N PRO A 89 1.87 10.00 11.86
CA PRO A 89 2.35 11.22 12.48
C PRO A 89 3.57 10.93 13.38
N PRO A 90 4.47 11.90 13.56
CA PRO A 90 5.66 11.71 14.38
C PRO A 90 5.34 11.57 15.87
N GLU A 91 4.22 12.10 16.35
CA GLU A 91 3.85 12.06 17.75
C GLU A 91 3.31 10.70 18.18
N ILE A 92 3.77 10.21 19.33
CA ILE A 92 3.30 8.96 19.95
C ILE A 92 1.77 8.93 20.06
N LYS A 93 1.14 10.05 20.43
CA LYS A 93 -0.33 10.12 20.55
C LYS A 93 -1.03 9.80 19.23
N GLY A 94 -0.53 10.32 18.12
CA GLY A 94 -1.09 10.05 16.80
C GLY A 94 -0.90 8.59 16.38
N ARG A 95 0.30 8.03 16.60
CA ARG A 95 0.58 6.61 16.33
C ARG A 95 -0.28 5.67 17.18
N VAL A 96 -0.50 5.99 18.45
CA VAL A 96 -1.41 5.23 19.32
C VAL A 96 -2.85 5.28 18.79
N SER A 97 -3.31 6.45 18.33
CA SER A 97 -4.64 6.59 17.72
C SER A 97 -4.79 5.70 16.48
N MET A 98 -3.77 5.63 15.62
CA MET A 98 -3.77 4.74 14.45
C MET A 98 -3.76 3.27 14.84
N LEU A 99 -2.92 2.87 15.81
CA LEU A 99 -2.91 1.50 16.33
C LEU A 99 -4.28 1.09 16.90
N GLN A 100 -5.02 2.02 17.52
CA GLN A 100 -6.38 1.76 18.01
C GLN A 100 -7.42 1.65 16.89
N GLN A 101 -7.18 2.24 15.72
CA GLN A 101 -8.05 2.11 14.55
C GLN A 101 -7.78 0.81 13.78
N LEU A 102 -6.52 0.37 13.74
CA LEU A 102 -6.10 -0.81 12.99
C LEU A 102 -6.15 -2.11 13.81
N GLY A 103 -6.22 -2.02 15.14
CA GLY A 103 -6.18 -3.18 16.01
C GLY A 103 -6.43 -2.87 17.48
N ALA A 104 -5.97 -3.76 18.35
CA ALA A 104 -6.20 -3.66 19.78
C ALA A 104 -4.94 -3.94 20.60
N PHE A 105 -4.79 -3.21 21.71
CA PHE A 105 -3.74 -3.50 22.68
C PHE A 105 -4.16 -4.65 23.61
N LYS A 106 -3.25 -5.62 23.80
CA LYS A 106 -3.41 -6.84 24.61
C LYS A 106 -2.60 -6.78 25.91
N PHE A 107 -2.92 -5.80 26.76
CA PHE A 107 -2.27 -5.68 28.08
C PHE A 107 -2.77 -6.75 29.06
N ARG A 108 -1.90 -7.11 30.02
CA ARG A 108 -2.31 -7.91 31.18
C ARG A 108 -3.38 -7.17 31.99
N SER A 109 -4.35 -7.90 32.53
CA SER A 109 -5.46 -7.33 33.31
C SER A 109 -5.00 -6.54 34.54
N ALA A 110 -3.89 -6.96 35.17
CA ALA A 110 -3.29 -6.28 36.31
C ALA A 110 -2.41 -5.07 35.97
N ALA A 111 -2.15 -4.80 34.68
CA ALA A 111 -1.27 -3.71 34.28
C ALA A 111 -1.92 -2.35 34.55
N GLY A 112 -1.27 -1.53 35.38
CA GLY A 112 -1.70 -0.18 35.70
C GLY A 112 -1.52 0.80 34.52
N PRO A 113 -2.16 1.99 34.55
CA PRO A 113 -2.02 3.00 33.50
C PRO A 113 -0.58 3.38 33.18
N ASP A 114 0.28 3.54 34.20
CA ASP A 114 1.68 3.92 34.02
C ASP A 114 2.52 2.81 33.37
N GLU A 115 2.27 1.54 33.72
CA GLU A 115 2.91 0.39 33.07
C GLU A 115 2.54 0.33 31.58
N LYS A 116 1.25 0.50 31.25
CA LYS A 116 0.78 0.53 29.86
C LYS A 116 1.42 1.66 29.07
N LYS A 117 1.46 2.86 29.65
CA LYS A 117 2.08 4.03 29.01
C LYS A 117 3.57 3.80 28.76
N LYS A 118 4.29 3.23 29.72
CA LYS A 118 5.70 2.88 29.58
C LYS A 118 5.93 1.88 28.44
N LEU A 119 5.16 0.79 28.40
CA LEU A 119 5.26 -0.22 27.33
C LEU A 119 5.05 0.38 25.94
N ILE A 120 4.07 1.30 25.79
CA ILE A 120 3.84 2.01 24.53
C ILE A 120 5.01 2.95 24.21
N SER A 121 5.49 3.73 25.18
CA SER A 121 6.63 4.64 24.97
C SER A 121 7.90 3.89 24.55
N ASP A 122 8.14 2.70 25.12
CA ASP A 122 9.30 1.87 24.81
C ASP A 122 9.30 1.32 23.36
N ILE A 123 8.16 1.32 22.67
CA ILE A 123 8.04 0.97 21.25
C ILE A 123 8.47 2.13 20.35
N PHE A 124 8.28 3.37 20.78
CA PHE A 124 8.53 4.58 19.98
C PHE A 124 9.67 5.43 20.54
N ALA A 125 10.51 4.85 21.39
CA ALA A 125 11.69 5.52 21.91
C ALA A 125 12.57 6.03 20.75
N GLU A 126 13.32 7.10 20.97
CA GLU A 126 14.28 7.57 19.96
C GLU A 126 15.45 6.58 19.84
N GLN A 127 15.97 6.44 18.63
CA GLN A 127 17.21 5.67 18.40
C GLN A 127 18.38 6.44 18.99
N GLN A 128 19.27 5.75 19.70
CA GLN A 128 20.47 6.33 20.29
C GLN A 128 21.62 6.33 19.28
N GLU A 129 22.57 7.25 19.47
CA GLU A 129 23.76 7.34 18.63
C GLU A 129 24.57 6.04 18.70
N GLY A 130 24.92 5.49 17.53
CA GLY A 130 25.68 4.24 17.41
C GLY A 130 24.85 2.96 17.42
N GLU A 131 23.52 3.04 17.58
CA GLU A 131 22.65 1.87 17.38
C GLU A 131 22.43 1.57 15.88
N ASP A 132 22.37 0.29 15.53
CA ASP A 132 21.99 -0.17 14.20
C ASP A 132 20.47 0.00 14.00
N ALA A 133 20.07 0.75 12.98
CA ALA A 133 18.67 1.07 12.71
C ALA A 133 17.82 -0.19 12.49
N ASN A 134 18.34 -1.20 11.79
CA ASN A 134 17.60 -2.43 11.49
C ASN A 134 17.35 -3.25 12.76
N ILE A 135 18.36 -3.34 13.63
CA ILE A 135 18.25 -4.04 14.92
C ILE A 135 17.23 -3.32 15.82
N VAL A 136 17.28 -1.99 15.85
CA VAL A 136 16.37 -1.17 16.65
C VAL A 136 14.93 -1.30 16.17
N THR A 137 14.69 -1.23 14.86
CA THR A 137 13.37 -1.42 14.25
C THR A 137 12.81 -2.81 14.56
N ALA A 138 13.58 -3.87 14.32
CA ALA A 138 13.16 -5.24 14.62
C ALA A 138 12.82 -5.44 16.12
N SER A 139 13.65 -4.89 17.00
CA SER A 139 13.42 -4.92 18.46
C SER A 139 12.11 -4.22 18.86
N ARG A 140 11.83 -3.06 18.27
CA ARG A 140 10.60 -2.28 18.55
C ARG A 140 9.35 -2.93 17.96
N ALA A 141 9.43 -3.47 16.75
CA ALA A 141 8.37 -4.26 16.14
C ALA A 141 8.04 -5.49 16.98
N ARG A 142 9.05 -6.19 17.52
CA ARG A 142 8.85 -7.31 18.45
C ARG A 142 8.19 -6.88 19.76
N ARG A 143 8.51 -5.70 20.30
CA ARG A 143 7.79 -5.16 21.47
C ARG A 143 6.34 -4.83 21.13
N LEU A 144 6.08 -4.29 19.95
CA LEU A 144 4.73 -4.03 19.47
C LEU A 144 3.92 -5.32 19.39
N SER A 145 4.46 -6.38 18.78
CA SER A 145 3.78 -7.68 18.64
C SER A 145 3.44 -8.34 19.98
N GLN A 146 4.14 -7.99 21.07
CA GLN A 146 3.83 -8.47 22.42
C GLN A 146 2.62 -7.78 23.04
N ILE A 147 2.32 -6.53 22.69
CA ILE A 147 1.30 -5.73 23.37
C ILE A 147 0.17 -5.25 22.46
N TRP A 148 0.26 -5.46 21.16
CA TRP A 148 -0.74 -5.08 20.17
C TRP A 148 -0.91 -6.18 19.14
N SER A 149 -2.08 -6.24 18.52
CA SER A 149 -2.35 -7.08 17.36
C SER A 149 -3.34 -6.36 16.43
N PRO A 150 -3.25 -6.59 15.11
CA PRO A 150 -4.25 -6.09 14.17
C PRO A 150 -5.65 -6.64 14.52
N THR A 151 -6.68 -5.96 14.02
CA THR A 151 -8.06 -6.44 14.18
C THR A 151 -8.18 -7.82 13.55
N ALA A 152 -8.64 -8.81 14.31
CA ALA A 152 -8.76 -10.18 13.83
C ALA A 152 -9.61 -10.26 12.55
N ASP A 153 -9.16 -11.06 11.59
CA ASP A 153 -9.80 -11.23 10.28
C ASP A 153 -9.90 -9.96 9.42
N SER A 154 -9.13 -8.91 9.76
CA SER A 154 -8.90 -7.76 8.86
C SER A 154 -7.86 -8.08 7.80
N LEU A 155 -7.82 -7.30 6.71
CA LEU A 155 -6.78 -7.44 5.70
C LEU A 155 -5.37 -7.26 6.28
N LEU A 156 -5.19 -6.37 7.27
CA LEU A 156 -3.91 -6.20 7.96
C LEU A 156 -3.51 -7.45 8.77
N ASP A 157 -4.46 -8.09 9.47
CA ASP A 157 -4.21 -9.38 10.16
C ASP A 157 -3.73 -10.45 9.16
N PHE A 158 -4.35 -10.48 7.97
CA PHE A 158 -3.94 -11.41 6.94
C PHE A 158 -2.55 -11.11 6.37
N ILE A 159 -2.24 -9.84 6.10
CA ILE A 159 -0.92 -9.44 5.61
C ILE A 159 0.16 -9.76 6.64
N VAL A 160 -0.08 -9.47 7.92
CA VAL A 160 0.94 -9.67 8.97
C VAL A 160 1.21 -11.14 9.23
N ALA A 161 0.18 -11.99 9.29
CA ALA A 161 0.34 -13.34 9.84
C ALA A 161 -0.27 -14.47 9.00
N ARG A 162 -1.09 -14.18 7.98
CA ARG A 162 -1.86 -15.21 7.23
C ARG A 162 -1.81 -14.96 5.72
N PRO A 163 -0.64 -15.12 5.08
CA PRO A 163 -0.44 -14.79 3.65
C PRO A 163 -1.41 -15.46 2.70
N ALA A 164 -1.73 -16.73 2.92
CA ALA A 164 -2.70 -17.45 2.11
C ALA A 164 -4.08 -16.77 2.13
N GLN A 165 -4.45 -16.16 3.26
CA GLN A 165 -5.70 -15.43 3.40
C GLN A 165 -5.61 -14.03 2.75
N ALA A 166 -4.43 -13.38 2.79
CA ALA A 166 -4.21 -12.14 2.04
C ALA A 166 -4.35 -12.40 0.52
N GLY A 167 -3.64 -13.40 0.00
CA GLY A 167 -3.76 -13.84 -1.40
C GLY A 167 -5.21 -14.21 -1.77
N ARG A 168 -5.95 -14.84 -0.85
CA ARG A 168 -7.38 -15.12 -1.05
C ARG A 168 -8.21 -13.85 -1.21
N VAL A 169 -8.11 -12.90 -0.28
CA VAL A 169 -8.91 -11.67 -0.33
C VAL A 169 -8.61 -10.89 -1.62
N VAL A 170 -7.33 -10.76 -1.98
CA VAL A 170 -6.91 -10.01 -3.17
C VAL A 170 -7.32 -10.74 -4.46
N SER A 171 -7.14 -12.06 -4.56
CA SER A 171 -7.58 -12.85 -5.74
C SER A 171 -9.11 -12.88 -5.89
N ASP A 172 -9.85 -13.01 -4.79
CA ASP A 172 -11.32 -12.97 -4.80
C ASP A 172 -11.82 -11.57 -5.25
N ARG A 173 -11.11 -10.49 -4.89
CA ARG A 173 -11.41 -9.13 -5.37
C ARG A 173 -11.14 -8.93 -6.86
N LEU A 174 -10.06 -9.53 -7.37
CA LEU A 174 -9.66 -9.49 -8.79
C LEU A 174 -10.49 -10.42 -9.69
N ASN A 175 -11.27 -11.33 -9.11
CA ASN A 175 -12.08 -12.28 -9.87
C ASN A 175 -13.06 -11.54 -10.80
N PRO A 176 -13.12 -11.85 -12.11
CA PRO A 176 -14.06 -11.22 -13.04
C PRO A 176 -15.55 -11.32 -12.66
N THR A 177 -15.89 -12.28 -11.80
CA THR A 177 -17.26 -12.49 -11.31
C THR A 177 -17.58 -11.70 -10.04
N ASN A 178 -16.66 -10.83 -9.57
CA ASN A 178 -16.91 -9.96 -8.43
C ASN A 178 -18.10 -9.03 -8.69
N THR A 179 -18.92 -8.80 -7.66
CA THR A 179 -20.15 -7.99 -7.75
C THR A 179 -19.89 -6.49 -7.82
N GLU A 180 -18.69 -6.04 -7.47
CA GLU A 180 -18.26 -4.64 -7.46
C GLU A 180 -17.05 -4.49 -8.41
N PRO A 181 -17.25 -4.51 -9.74
CA PRO A 181 -16.14 -4.45 -10.67
C PRO A 181 -15.44 -3.09 -10.64
N PHE A 182 -14.11 -3.09 -10.73
CA PHE A 182 -13.31 -1.87 -10.91
C PHE A 182 -12.85 -1.70 -12.36
N ARG A 183 -12.43 -0.48 -12.71
CA ARG A 183 -11.67 -0.20 -13.92
C ARG A 183 -10.29 0.34 -13.56
N LEU A 184 -9.32 0.07 -14.45
CA LEU A 184 -8.04 0.75 -14.43
C LEU A 184 -8.08 1.87 -15.46
N ILE A 185 -7.91 3.11 -15.01
CA ILE A 185 -7.96 4.32 -15.82
C ILE A 185 -6.55 4.88 -15.97
N GLY A 186 -6.07 4.97 -17.20
CA GLY A 186 -4.78 5.52 -17.56
C GLY A 186 -4.86 7.01 -17.87
N HIS A 187 -3.92 7.76 -17.32
CA HIS A 187 -3.73 9.19 -17.57
C HIS A 187 -2.40 9.41 -18.29
N PRO A 188 -2.38 9.30 -19.63
CA PRO A 188 -1.13 9.33 -20.39
C PRO A 188 -0.57 10.75 -20.57
N PHE A 189 -1.38 11.79 -20.29
CA PHE A 189 -1.03 13.21 -20.43
C PHE A 189 -0.34 13.57 -21.75
N LYS A 190 -0.74 12.92 -22.85
CA LYS A 190 -0.27 13.24 -24.20
C LYS A 190 -0.62 14.70 -24.51
N ASP A 191 0.35 15.45 -25.00
CA ASP A 191 0.21 16.86 -25.42
C ASP A 191 -0.20 17.85 -24.31
N VAL A 192 -0.10 17.46 -23.02
CA VAL A 192 -0.33 18.36 -21.89
C VAL A 192 0.94 19.14 -21.57
N ARG A 193 0.82 20.45 -21.33
CA ARG A 193 1.97 21.30 -20.99
C ARG A 193 2.51 20.93 -19.61
N SER A 194 3.84 20.84 -19.47
CA SER A 194 4.51 20.55 -18.20
C SER A 194 4.11 21.50 -17.07
N THR A 195 3.85 22.77 -17.36
CA THR A 195 3.38 23.76 -16.36
C THR A 195 2.04 23.39 -15.72
N VAL A 196 1.18 22.63 -16.42
CA VAL A 196 -0.09 22.12 -15.90
C VAL A 196 0.15 20.90 -15.00
N LEU A 197 1.14 20.07 -15.36
CA LEU A 197 1.49 18.85 -14.63
C LEU A 197 2.42 19.09 -13.44
N GLN A 198 3.01 20.28 -13.30
CA GLN A 198 3.96 20.60 -12.22
C GLN A 198 3.41 20.27 -10.82
N PRO A 199 2.15 20.59 -10.47
CA PRO A 199 1.62 20.23 -9.15
C PRO A 199 1.53 18.70 -8.91
N ILE A 200 1.28 17.91 -9.97
CA ILE A 200 1.30 16.44 -9.89
C ILE A 200 2.73 15.96 -9.61
N ALA A 201 3.73 16.54 -10.29
CA ALA A 201 5.13 16.21 -10.10
C ALA A 201 5.65 16.60 -8.71
N ASP A 202 5.31 17.79 -8.23
CA ASP A 202 5.70 18.27 -6.90
C ASP A 202 5.09 17.40 -5.79
N ALA A 203 3.86 16.94 -5.98
CA ALA A 203 3.17 16.03 -5.07
C ALA A 203 3.52 14.54 -5.28
N ARG A 204 4.27 14.22 -6.35
CA ARG A 204 4.71 12.88 -6.75
C ARG A 204 3.58 11.86 -6.88
N VAL A 205 2.43 12.28 -7.41
CA VAL A 205 1.26 11.40 -7.56
C VAL A 205 1.35 10.63 -8.87
N ILE A 206 1.34 9.30 -8.80
CA ILE A 206 1.33 8.43 -9.98
C ILE A 206 0.14 7.48 -10.05
N ALA A 207 -0.60 7.32 -8.94
CA ALA A 207 -1.78 6.48 -8.88
C ALA A 207 -2.71 6.92 -7.74
N PHE A 208 -3.99 6.55 -7.84
CA PHE A 208 -4.97 6.75 -6.78
C PHE A 208 -6.24 5.91 -7.00
N GLU A 209 -6.88 5.50 -5.91
CA GLU A 209 -8.25 4.97 -5.92
C GLU A 209 -9.26 6.11 -5.85
N ARG A 210 -10.29 6.07 -6.70
CA ARG A 210 -11.44 6.97 -6.61
C ARG A 210 -12.70 6.28 -7.11
N GLU A 211 -13.75 6.32 -6.31
CA GLU A 211 -15.08 5.81 -6.65
C GLU A 211 -15.10 4.35 -7.13
N GLY A 212 -14.18 3.52 -6.65
CA GLY A 212 -14.07 2.12 -7.07
C GLY A 212 -13.27 1.90 -8.35
N ASP A 213 -12.67 2.94 -8.93
CA ASP A 213 -11.70 2.83 -10.01
C ASP A 213 -10.29 3.10 -9.51
N ILE A 214 -9.31 2.46 -10.16
CA ILE A 214 -7.88 2.71 -9.95
C ILE A 214 -7.40 3.60 -11.09
N ASN A 215 -6.79 4.73 -10.75
CA ASN A 215 -6.23 5.68 -11.71
C ASN A 215 -4.71 5.59 -11.68
N ILE A 216 -4.05 5.69 -12.84
CA ILE A 216 -2.59 5.57 -12.93
C ILE A 216 -2.01 6.45 -14.04
N VAL A 217 -0.79 6.96 -13.83
CA VAL A 217 0.07 7.53 -14.88
C VAL A 217 0.84 6.39 -15.56
N PRO A 218 0.47 5.94 -16.78
CA PRO A 218 1.02 4.72 -17.36
C PRO A 218 2.52 4.78 -17.64
N ALA A 219 3.06 6.00 -17.80
CA ALA A 219 4.47 6.26 -18.06
C ALA A 219 5.40 5.83 -16.91
N VAL A 220 4.90 5.75 -15.66
CA VAL A 220 5.68 5.32 -14.49
C VAL A 220 6.28 3.92 -14.68
N ARG A 221 5.60 3.08 -15.46
CA ARG A 221 6.04 1.71 -15.77
C ARG A 221 7.46 1.65 -16.31
N LYS A 222 7.90 2.64 -17.10
CA LYS A 222 9.26 2.63 -17.65
C LYS A 222 10.32 2.68 -16.54
N SER A 223 10.12 3.53 -15.53
CA SER A 223 11.04 3.61 -14.39
C SER A 223 10.94 2.34 -13.54
N CYS A 224 9.73 1.82 -13.30
CA CYS A 224 9.54 0.53 -12.63
C CYS A 224 10.30 -0.61 -13.32
N ASP A 225 10.18 -0.75 -14.64
CA ASP A 225 10.85 -1.81 -15.42
C ASP A 225 12.39 -1.67 -15.36
N GLN A 226 12.91 -0.44 -15.35
CA GLN A 226 14.34 -0.17 -15.21
C GLN A 226 14.84 -0.59 -13.82
N TRP A 227 14.14 -0.19 -12.76
CA TRP A 227 14.49 -0.58 -11.40
C TRP A 227 14.34 -2.07 -11.16
N ASP A 228 13.34 -2.75 -11.73
CA ASP A 228 13.24 -4.21 -11.65
C ASP A 228 14.43 -4.91 -12.35
N ALA A 229 14.94 -4.37 -13.45
CA ALA A 229 16.10 -4.91 -14.16
C ALA A 229 17.42 -4.68 -13.39
N ASP A 230 17.58 -3.51 -12.77
CA ASP A 230 18.77 -3.12 -12.01
C ASP A 230 18.82 -3.76 -10.62
N ALA A 231 17.65 -4.03 -10.02
CA ALA A 231 17.50 -4.50 -8.64
C ALA A 231 17.79 -6.00 -8.44
N GLY A 232 18.63 -6.62 -9.26
CA GLY A 232 19.00 -8.04 -9.23
C GLY A 232 19.55 -8.61 -7.90
N ALA A 233 19.48 -7.86 -6.80
CA ALA A 233 19.78 -8.30 -5.43
C ALA A 233 19.11 -7.48 -4.29
N VAL A 234 18.11 -6.60 -4.55
CA VAL A 234 17.65 -5.63 -3.52
C VAL A 234 16.67 -6.24 -2.48
N GLY A 235 16.30 -7.51 -2.61
CA GLY A 235 15.35 -8.17 -1.71
C GLY A 235 13.89 -7.88 -2.07
N GLY A 236 12.99 -8.76 -1.66
CA GLY A 236 11.58 -8.75 -2.06
C GLY A 236 11.15 -10.06 -2.72
N VAL A 237 9.94 -10.09 -3.27
CA VAL A 237 9.35 -11.21 -3.99
C VAL A 237 9.75 -11.09 -5.47
N GLU A 238 10.68 -11.93 -5.92
CA GLU A 238 11.23 -11.90 -7.30
C GLU A 238 10.15 -12.06 -8.37
N GLN A 239 9.07 -12.79 -8.06
CA GLN A 239 8.00 -13.05 -9.02
C GLN A 239 7.08 -11.85 -9.25
N ILE A 240 7.17 -10.80 -8.44
CA ILE A 240 6.33 -9.60 -8.54
C ILE A 240 7.17 -8.49 -9.17
N SER A 241 6.60 -7.66 -10.04
CA SER A 241 7.26 -6.44 -10.54
C SER A 241 6.84 -5.20 -9.75
N LEU A 242 7.58 -4.11 -9.88
CA LEU A 242 7.24 -2.84 -9.23
C LEU A 242 5.92 -2.26 -9.73
N ILE A 243 5.63 -2.37 -11.04
CA ILE A 243 4.34 -1.92 -11.58
C ILE A 243 3.17 -2.77 -11.04
N GLU A 244 3.38 -4.08 -10.84
CA GLU A 244 2.39 -4.93 -10.18
C GLU A 244 2.23 -4.58 -8.70
N THR A 245 3.32 -4.21 -8.04
CA THR A 245 3.31 -3.77 -6.64
C THR A 245 2.48 -2.50 -6.47
N LEU A 246 2.68 -1.51 -7.35
CA LEU A 246 1.86 -0.30 -7.38
C LEU A 246 0.37 -0.62 -7.56
N LEU A 247 0.03 -1.47 -8.53
CA LEU A 247 -1.37 -1.87 -8.77
C LEU A 247 -1.96 -2.64 -7.58
N MET A 248 -1.15 -3.44 -6.89
CA MET A 248 -1.57 -4.14 -5.68
C MET A 248 -1.76 -3.20 -4.50
N HIS A 249 -0.95 -2.15 -4.36
CA HIS A 249 -1.16 -1.10 -3.36
C HIS A 249 -2.54 -0.46 -3.54
N GLU A 250 -2.85 0.02 -4.76
CA GLU A 250 -4.16 0.62 -5.08
C GLU A 250 -5.32 -0.35 -4.89
N LEU A 251 -5.12 -1.62 -5.21
CA LEU A 251 -6.12 -2.66 -4.99
C LEU A 251 -6.35 -2.90 -3.49
N VAL A 252 -5.31 -2.86 -2.66
CA VAL A 252 -5.46 -2.96 -1.20
C VAL A 252 -6.17 -1.73 -0.64
N GLU A 253 -5.85 -0.52 -1.11
CA GLU A 253 -6.60 0.70 -0.76
C GLU A 253 -8.09 0.54 -1.04
N LEU A 254 -8.44 0.05 -2.24
CA LEU A 254 -9.81 -0.24 -2.66
C LEU A 254 -10.48 -1.25 -1.73
N ILE A 255 -9.84 -2.39 -1.47
CA ILE A 255 -10.38 -3.44 -0.60
C ILE A 255 -10.62 -2.91 0.82
N VAL A 256 -9.68 -2.13 1.37
CA VAL A 256 -9.82 -1.54 2.70
C VAL A 256 -10.96 -0.51 2.71
N HIS A 257 -11.09 0.30 1.66
CA HIS A 257 -12.19 1.25 1.53
C HIS A 257 -13.56 0.56 1.51
N GLU A 258 -13.67 -0.56 0.80
CA GLU A 258 -14.90 -1.35 0.70
C GLU A 258 -15.24 -2.04 2.03
N GLN A 259 -14.25 -2.66 2.69
CA GLN A 259 -14.47 -3.41 3.93
C GLN A 259 -14.64 -2.51 5.16
N GLN A 260 -13.99 -1.35 5.17
CA GLN A 260 -13.94 -0.42 6.30
C GLN A 260 -14.06 1.04 5.80
N PRO A 261 -15.26 1.46 5.33
CA PRO A 261 -15.45 2.78 4.73
C PRO A 261 -15.22 3.94 5.70
N ASP A 262 -15.38 3.70 7.01
CA ASP A 262 -15.15 4.69 8.06
C ASP A 262 -13.68 4.74 8.54
N LEU A 263 -12.82 3.85 8.04
CA LEU A 263 -11.40 3.86 8.38
C LEU A 263 -10.74 5.11 7.76
N PRO A 264 -9.98 5.92 8.53
CA PRO A 264 -9.30 7.08 7.98
C PRO A 264 -8.36 6.68 6.81
N PRO A 265 -8.28 7.48 5.73
CA PRO A 265 -7.50 7.14 4.54
C PRO A 265 -6.06 6.76 4.85
N VAL A 266 -5.37 7.50 5.74
CA VAL A 266 -4.00 7.18 6.16
C VAL A 266 -3.85 5.80 6.79
N CYS A 267 -4.86 5.28 7.48
CA CYS A 267 -4.83 3.93 8.02
C CYS A 267 -4.98 2.88 6.91
N GLY A 268 -5.84 3.12 5.92
CA GLY A 268 -5.89 2.28 4.71
C GLY A 268 -4.57 2.29 3.95
N HIS A 269 -3.97 3.47 3.81
CA HIS A 269 -2.66 3.66 3.21
C HIS A 269 -1.57 2.87 3.93
N ILE A 270 -1.52 2.90 5.26
CA ILE A 270 -0.55 2.09 6.02
C ILE A 270 -0.73 0.60 5.74
N VAL A 271 -1.97 0.10 5.60
CA VAL A 271 -2.22 -1.32 5.25
C VAL A 271 -1.72 -1.63 3.84
N ALA A 272 -2.01 -0.76 2.87
CA ALA A 272 -1.56 -0.89 1.49
C ALA A 272 -0.02 -0.83 1.37
N THR A 273 0.62 0.16 2.01
CA THR A 273 2.08 0.28 2.10
C THR A 273 2.70 -0.93 2.78
N THR A 274 2.05 -1.51 3.80
CA THR A 274 2.55 -2.72 4.45
C THR A 274 2.58 -3.89 3.47
N PHE A 275 1.55 -4.05 2.64
CA PHE A 275 1.53 -5.08 1.60
C PHE A 275 2.56 -4.79 0.49
N GLU A 276 2.63 -3.54 0.02
CA GLU A 276 3.63 -3.05 -0.95
C GLU A 276 5.05 -3.39 -0.52
N ARG A 277 5.43 -2.98 0.69
CA ARG A 277 6.78 -3.19 1.24
C ARG A 277 7.08 -4.65 1.52
N TYR A 278 6.07 -5.44 1.83
CA TYR A 278 6.26 -6.87 1.95
C TYR A 278 6.74 -7.48 0.62
N LEU A 279 6.18 -7.00 -0.49
CA LEU A 279 6.46 -7.49 -1.83
C LEU A 279 7.77 -6.93 -2.41
N LYS A 280 8.05 -5.64 -2.22
CA LYS A 280 9.20 -4.97 -2.87
C LYS A 280 10.01 -4.04 -1.97
N ALA A 281 9.89 -4.16 -0.64
CA ALA A 281 10.49 -3.24 0.32
C ALA A 281 10.18 -1.78 -0.08
N ASP A 282 11.12 -0.86 0.09
CA ASP A 282 10.92 0.55 -0.25
C ASP A 282 11.22 0.88 -1.72
N LEU A 283 11.44 -0.13 -2.57
CA LEU A 283 11.93 0.07 -3.94
C LEU A 283 10.91 0.81 -4.83
N LEU A 284 9.61 0.66 -4.58
CA LEU A 284 8.60 1.39 -5.34
C LEU A 284 8.71 2.90 -5.14
N SER A 285 8.95 3.34 -3.90
CA SER A 285 9.14 4.77 -3.60
C SER A 285 10.32 5.34 -4.40
N VAL A 286 11.43 4.58 -4.49
CA VAL A 286 12.61 4.98 -5.26
C VAL A 286 12.31 5.08 -6.77
N ALA A 287 11.62 4.09 -7.33
CA ALA A 287 11.26 4.10 -8.76
C ALA A 287 10.30 5.25 -9.09
N VAL A 288 9.34 5.56 -8.22
CA VAL A 288 8.45 6.70 -8.44
C VAL A 288 9.19 8.03 -8.30
N GLU A 289 10.11 8.15 -7.35
CA GLU A 289 10.95 9.36 -7.26
C GLU A 289 11.77 9.56 -8.54
N ASP A 290 12.44 8.52 -9.01
CA ASP A 290 13.25 8.55 -10.23
C ASP A 290 12.41 8.94 -11.47
N PHE A 291 11.17 8.45 -11.59
CA PHE A 291 10.24 8.85 -12.64
C PHE A 291 10.03 10.38 -12.75
N PHE A 292 10.02 11.11 -11.62
CA PHE A 292 9.87 12.57 -11.63
C PHE A 292 11.19 13.34 -11.81
N PHE A 293 12.33 12.67 -11.67
CA PHE A 293 13.65 13.28 -11.86
C PHE A 293 14.28 12.96 -13.23
N SER A 294 13.77 11.96 -13.95
CA SER A 294 14.19 11.55 -15.30
C SER A 294 13.57 12.39 -16.41
#